data_AF-A0A8B8ETM3-F1
#
_entry.id   AF-A0A8B8ETM3-F1
#
_cell.length_a   1.000
_cell.length_b   1.000
_cell.length_c   1.000
_cell.angle_alpha   90.00
_cell.angle_beta   90.00
_cell.angle_gamma   90.00
#
_symmetry.space_group_name_H-M   'P 1'
#
loop_
_entity.id
_entity.type
_entity.pdbx_description
1 polymer ?
#
loop_
_entity_poly.entity_id
_entity_poly.type
_entity_poly.pdbx_seq_one_letter_code
_entity_poly.pdbx_strand_id
1 'polypeptide(L)'
;MISSIQRWMPELQEMIGQMKDKIANRLKPKRKSLQTTEAKPFNITQPRPRSIPIPEPIPKLAKHKPVPKTLYSEPREFNKIKRSKESNRRVAEERLMEASRIQFACANPEKSQKTKEILTNIVSEEESKLEFERHRANPPPSFLKLRKILSSAASSRSSVRRLTVEERSRLNSREVPIKMNTATILREGNLYRKKEAEEIKKWENLEAGAKDASDFLKWQTEMRQRDLEEELAEIERRRLHGKLSHEEAILARQDLIQENKQKVKSMKEETEKMMQEYLQKKFSEEKEMRQLVEDTMQGHKNAKEATKKLQDYKRKIVQEVNEESKELMKQALEEAEEEMRRRMELIHQIRAMEAVPIIRQKLVDLTTTSGHGLLSEMSIAELRERVALLKTAEKETEEQRRDDILAAKQAKDQMLLETLETISKHRLEQTKSAAVRFECKKKGIIPKKPEIKDPKLLELEKKLEERKLQRKKEQEKLKVVPSKQSVNQTKSLINQKRGLEESRWRELEMTQERAARLVGGGAVKSHSASRLAASSAIMAS
;
A
#
# COMPACT_ATOMS: atom_id res chain seq x y z
N MET A 1 -18.37 -73.04 36.52
CA MET A 1 -18.00 -74.42 36.12
C MET A 1 -18.51 -74.77 34.72
N ILE A 2 -19.79 -74.59 34.38
CA ILE A 2 -20.33 -74.98 33.05
C ILE A 2 -19.56 -74.33 31.87
N SER A 3 -19.27 -73.03 31.96
CA SER A 3 -18.49 -72.29 30.94
C SER A 3 -17.10 -72.86 30.68
N SER A 4 -16.46 -73.46 31.69
CA SER A 4 -15.15 -74.12 31.57
C SER A 4 -15.25 -75.31 30.62
N ILE A 5 -16.27 -76.15 30.78
CA ILE A 5 -16.50 -77.35 29.94
C ILE A 5 -16.88 -76.92 28.52
N GLN A 6 -17.71 -75.87 28.40
CA GLN A 6 -18.18 -75.35 27.11
C GLN A 6 -17.04 -74.88 26.19
N ARG A 7 -15.95 -74.35 26.77
CA ARG A 7 -14.74 -73.92 26.03
C ARG A 7 -13.95 -75.08 25.41
N TRP A 8 -13.90 -76.24 26.06
CA TRP A 8 -13.15 -77.43 25.60
C TRP A 8 -14.01 -78.37 24.74
N MET A 9 -15.31 -78.10 24.62
CA MET A 9 -16.24 -78.93 23.84
C MET A 9 -15.82 -79.18 22.38
N PRO A 10 -15.23 -78.22 21.63
CA PRO A 10 -14.75 -78.47 20.27
C PRO A 10 -13.58 -79.46 20.22
N GLU A 11 -12.63 -79.32 21.13
CA GLU A 11 -11.43 -80.18 21.22
C GLU A 11 -11.80 -81.61 21.65
N LEU A 12 -12.78 -81.74 22.56
CA LEU A 12 -13.40 -83.01 22.93
C LEU A 12 -14.16 -83.65 21.76
N GLN A 13 -14.89 -82.87 20.98
CA GLN A 13 -15.56 -83.35 19.76
C GLN A 13 -14.54 -83.82 18.70
N GLU A 14 -13.43 -83.10 18.52
CA GLU A 14 -12.36 -83.53 17.61
C GLU A 14 -11.73 -84.86 18.05
N MET A 15 -11.39 -85.01 19.34
CA MET A 15 -10.88 -86.28 19.88
C MET A 15 -11.89 -87.43 19.71
N ILE A 16 -13.19 -87.18 19.94
CA ILE A 16 -14.24 -88.18 19.71
C ILE A 16 -14.33 -88.56 18.21
N GLY A 17 -14.12 -87.60 17.30
CA GLY A 17 -13.97 -87.87 15.87
C GLY A 17 -12.77 -88.76 15.57
N GLN A 18 -11.58 -88.37 16.03
CA GLN A 18 -10.35 -89.15 15.86
C GLN A 18 -10.41 -90.55 16.49
N MET A 19 -11.19 -90.75 17.56
CA MET A 19 -11.45 -92.06 18.14
C MET A 19 -12.47 -92.87 17.33
N LYS A 20 -13.55 -92.25 16.82
CA LYS A 20 -14.48 -92.91 15.89
C LYS A 20 -13.78 -93.38 14.62
N ASP A 21 -12.90 -92.57 14.03
CA ASP A 21 -12.14 -92.95 12.83
C ASP A 21 -11.18 -94.13 13.07
N LYS A 22 -10.59 -94.23 14.27
CA LYS A 22 -9.81 -95.40 14.70
C LYS A 22 -10.69 -96.65 14.86
N ILE A 23 -11.84 -96.53 15.53
CA ILE A 23 -12.78 -97.65 15.76
C ILE A 23 -13.38 -98.13 14.43
N ALA A 24 -13.65 -97.22 13.49
CA ALA A 24 -14.15 -97.53 12.14
C ALA A 24 -13.11 -98.18 11.21
N ASN A 25 -11.89 -98.46 11.71
CA ASN A 25 -10.80 -99.14 11.01
C ASN A 25 -10.49 -98.58 9.61
N ARG A 26 -10.71 -97.26 9.41
CA ARG A 26 -10.40 -96.57 8.16
C ARG A 26 -8.88 -96.44 8.02
N LEU A 27 -8.28 -97.40 7.32
CA LEU A 27 -6.88 -97.38 6.92
C LEU A 27 -6.51 -95.99 6.37
N LYS A 28 -5.62 -95.28 7.07
CA LYS A 28 -5.12 -93.99 6.58
C LYS A 28 -4.51 -94.21 5.20
N PRO A 29 -4.90 -93.44 4.16
CA PRO A 29 -4.32 -93.62 2.84
C PRO A 29 -2.81 -93.44 2.92
N LYS A 30 -2.04 -94.38 2.34
CA LYS A 30 -0.58 -94.27 2.30
C LYS A 30 -0.21 -92.90 1.74
N ARG A 31 0.65 -92.16 2.45
CA ARG A 31 1.25 -90.92 1.92
C ARG A 31 1.87 -91.27 0.56
N LYS A 32 1.48 -90.54 -0.49
CA LYS A 32 2.14 -90.64 -1.80
C LYS A 32 3.63 -90.39 -1.60
N SER A 33 4.48 -91.24 -2.16
CA SER A 33 5.92 -91.00 -2.20
C SER A 33 6.19 -89.68 -2.91
N LEU A 34 6.91 -88.77 -2.24
CA LEU A 34 7.42 -87.57 -2.88
C LEU A 34 8.39 -87.98 -3.98
N GLN A 35 8.32 -87.31 -5.13
CA GLN A 35 9.28 -87.53 -6.21
C GLN A 35 10.67 -87.02 -5.80
N THR A 36 11.72 -87.71 -6.26
CA THR A 36 13.11 -87.35 -6.00
C THR A 36 13.41 -85.96 -6.55
N THR A 37 13.96 -85.08 -5.72
CA THR A 37 14.29 -83.70 -6.12
C THR A 37 15.51 -83.67 -7.02
N GLU A 38 15.36 -83.25 -8.28
CA GLU A 38 16.49 -83.00 -9.17
C GLU A 38 17.27 -81.73 -8.75
N ALA A 39 18.60 -81.80 -8.81
CA ALA A 39 19.50 -80.75 -8.37
C ALA A 39 19.57 -79.59 -9.39
N LYS A 40 18.61 -78.68 -9.32
CA LYS A 40 18.60 -77.46 -10.14
C LYS A 40 19.79 -76.56 -9.76
N PRO A 41 20.67 -76.16 -10.71
CA PRO A 41 21.84 -75.34 -10.40
C PRO A 41 21.42 -73.99 -9.82
N PHE A 42 22.17 -73.52 -8.81
CA PHE A 42 21.86 -72.27 -8.13
C PHE A 42 22.21 -71.07 -9.02
N ASN A 43 21.25 -70.17 -9.22
CA ASN A 43 21.53 -68.88 -9.83
C ASN A 43 22.46 -68.10 -8.90
N ILE A 44 23.67 -67.78 -9.36
CA ILE A 44 24.58 -66.85 -8.67
C ILE A 44 23.98 -65.44 -8.82
N THR A 45 23.02 -65.12 -7.96
CA THR A 45 22.50 -63.77 -7.83
C THR A 45 23.60 -62.90 -7.22
N GLN A 46 24.06 -61.90 -7.95
CA GLN A 46 24.90 -60.84 -7.37
C GLN A 46 24.17 -60.28 -6.13
N PRO A 47 24.83 -60.21 -4.96
CA PRO A 47 24.17 -59.76 -3.75
C PRO A 47 23.68 -58.33 -3.95
N ARG A 48 22.36 -58.10 -3.77
CA ARG A 48 21.79 -56.76 -3.87
C ARG A 48 22.57 -55.83 -2.93
N PRO A 49 23.02 -54.65 -3.40
CA PRO A 49 23.80 -53.74 -2.58
C PRO A 49 23.00 -53.41 -1.32
N ARG A 50 23.62 -53.53 -0.15
CA ARG A 50 22.96 -53.25 1.13
C ARG A 50 22.43 -51.81 1.09
N SER A 51 21.12 -51.65 1.16
CA SER A 51 20.49 -50.35 1.24
C SER A 51 20.99 -49.64 2.50
N ILE A 52 21.71 -48.54 2.33
CA ILE A 52 22.08 -47.64 3.42
C ILE A 52 20.78 -47.30 4.17
N PRO A 53 20.71 -47.47 5.50
CA PRO A 53 19.51 -47.15 6.24
C PRO A 53 19.16 -45.68 6.01
N ILE A 54 17.97 -45.44 5.46
CA ILE A 54 17.50 -44.08 5.19
C ILE A 54 17.37 -43.40 6.56
N PRO A 55 18.11 -42.31 6.83
CA PRO A 55 18.08 -41.66 8.14
C PRO A 55 16.66 -41.16 8.42
N GLU A 56 16.18 -41.37 9.64
CA GLU A 56 14.83 -40.98 10.02
C GLU A 56 14.63 -39.47 9.76
N PRO A 57 13.52 -39.07 9.12
CA PRO A 57 13.32 -37.69 8.71
C PRO A 57 13.13 -36.81 9.95
N ILE A 58 14.19 -36.08 10.33
CA ILE A 58 14.26 -35.20 11.51
C ILE A 58 12.91 -34.47 11.70
N PRO A 59 12.25 -34.63 12.87
CA PRO A 59 10.95 -34.02 13.13
C PRO A 59 10.96 -32.52 12.81
N LYS A 60 10.16 -32.14 11.80
CA LYS A 60 10.13 -30.77 11.28
C LYS A 60 9.43 -29.86 12.30
N LEU A 61 10.23 -29.29 13.20
CA LEU A 61 9.82 -28.28 14.17
C LEU A 61 8.87 -27.27 13.52
N ALA A 62 7.73 -27.03 14.19
CA ALA A 62 6.73 -26.11 13.72
C ALA A 62 7.36 -24.72 13.52
N LYS A 63 7.19 -24.13 12.34
CA LYS A 63 7.76 -22.82 12.01
C LYS A 63 7.31 -21.80 13.05
N HIS A 64 8.27 -21.21 13.77
CA HIS A 64 7.99 -20.19 14.77
C HIS A 64 7.12 -19.08 14.19
N LYS A 65 6.21 -18.53 14.99
CA LYS A 65 5.39 -17.38 14.60
C LYS A 65 6.33 -16.25 14.13
N PRO A 66 6.08 -15.63 12.96
CA PRO A 66 6.97 -14.60 12.44
C PRO A 66 7.08 -13.46 13.44
N VAL A 67 8.30 -13.00 13.70
CA VAL A 67 8.55 -11.91 14.66
C VAL A 67 7.69 -10.69 14.29
N PRO A 68 7.03 -10.03 15.25
CA PRO A 68 6.17 -8.89 14.95
C PRO A 68 6.89 -7.83 14.12
N LYS A 69 6.25 -7.35 13.04
CA LYS A 69 6.84 -6.36 12.12
C LYS A 69 7.25 -5.05 12.82
N THR A 70 6.68 -4.79 13.99
CA THR A 70 7.04 -3.68 14.89
C THR A 70 8.49 -3.74 15.38
N LEU A 71 9.09 -4.94 15.51
CA LEU A 71 10.47 -5.11 15.95
C LEU A 71 11.50 -4.60 14.92
N TYR A 72 11.10 -4.56 13.64
CA TYR A 72 11.93 -4.10 12.52
C TYR A 72 11.47 -2.75 11.94
N SER A 73 10.49 -2.09 12.56
CA SER A 73 10.08 -0.73 12.19
C SER A 73 10.70 0.28 13.16
N GLU A 74 11.38 1.31 12.63
CA GLU A 74 11.95 2.38 13.45
C GLU A 74 10.88 3.01 14.39
N PRO A 75 11.17 3.17 15.69
CA PRO A 75 10.28 3.87 16.62
C PRO A 75 9.90 5.26 16.13
N ARG A 76 8.67 5.70 16.41
CA ARG A 76 8.11 7.00 15.95
C ARG A 76 8.97 8.21 16.39
N GLU A 77 9.78 8.05 17.43
CA GLU A 77 10.73 9.04 17.92
C GLU A 77 11.93 9.28 16.99
N PHE A 78 12.41 8.28 16.26
CA PHE A 78 13.50 8.48 15.28
C PHE A 78 13.10 9.48 14.20
N ASN A 79 11.82 9.53 13.82
CA ASN A 79 11.28 10.55 12.91
C ASN A 79 11.26 11.96 13.52
N LYS A 80 11.13 12.10 14.85
CA LYS A 80 11.29 13.39 15.56
C LYS A 80 12.77 13.80 15.61
N ILE A 81 13.65 12.86 15.98
CA ILE A 81 15.10 13.07 16.08
C ILE A 81 15.69 13.44 14.71
N LYS A 82 15.29 12.77 13.63
CA LYS A 82 15.73 13.06 12.26
C LYS A 82 15.35 14.47 11.81
N ARG A 83 14.11 14.91 12.10
CA ARG A 83 13.66 16.30 11.86
C ARG A 83 14.43 17.32 12.68
N SER A 84 14.71 17.03 13.95
CA SER A 84 15.55 17.90 14.80
C SER A 84 16.98 17.99 14.27
N LYS A 85 17.61 16.87 13.88
CA LYS A 85 18.94 16.87 13.26
C LYS A 85 18.97 17.66 11.94
N GLU A 86 17.95 17.54 11.09
CA GLU A 86 17.85 18.33 9.86
C GLU A 86 17.67 19.83 10.15
N SER A 87 16.83 20.20 11.14
CA SER A 87 16.66 21.58 11.58
C SER A 87 17.94 22.18 12.16
N ASN A 88 18.62 21.45 13.04
CA ASN A 88 19.88 21.88 13.67
C ASN A 88 21.00 22.01 12.63
N ARG A 89 21.04 21.13 11.62
CA ARG A 89 21.98 21.24 10.49
C ARG A 89 21.75 22.54 9.71
N ARG A 90 20.50 22.86 9.36
CA ARG A 90 20.17 24.10 8.64
C ARG A 90 20.55 25.36 9.42
N VAL A 91 20.25 25.40 10.73
CA VAL A 91 20.66 26.51 11.61
C VAL A 91 22.19 26.61 11.73
N ALA A 92 22.93 25.50 11.65
CA ALA A 92 24.39 25.53 11.60
C ALA A 92 24.92 26.01 10.23
N GLU A 93 24.30 25.60 9.12
CA GLU A 93 24.65 26.04 7.76
C GLU A 93 24.33 27.53 7.54
N GLU A 94 23.20 28.02 8.07
CA GLU A 94 22.85 29.45 8.12
C GLU A 94 23.89 30.25 8.91
N ARG A 95 24.18 29.85 10.16
CA ARG A 95 25.18 30.54 11.01
C ARG A 95 26.57 30.55 10.40
N LEU A 96 26.95 29.50 9.67
CA LEU A 96 28.20 29.47 8.92
C LEU A 96 28.20 30.49 7.78
N MET A 97 27.10 30.59 7.02
CA MET A 97 26.95 31.60 5.96
C MET A 97 26.91 33.02 6.52
N GLU A 98 26.23 33.26 7.64
CA GLU A 98 26.17 34.55 8.34
C GLU A 98 27.55 34.96 8.88
N ALA A 99 28.27 34.05 9.54
CA ALA A 99 29.64 34.28 9.97
C ALA A 99 30.57 34.58 8.77
N SER A 100 30.45 33.84 7.67
CA SER A 100 31.26 34.03 6.45
C SER A 100 30.96 35.35 5.73
N ARG A 101 29.78 35.95 5.93
CA ARG A 101 29.44 37.30 5.44
C ARG A 101 30.02 38.41 6.30
N ILE A 102 30.21 38.15 7.60
CA ILE A 102 30.68 39.13 8.60
C ILE A 102 32.22 39.08 8.74
N GLN A 103 32.86 37.97 8.37
CA GLN A 103 34.31 37.84 8.33
C GLN A 103 34.95 38.84 7.35
N PHE A 104 35.89 39.65 7.86
CA PHE A 104 36.76 40.48 7.04
C PHE A 104 37.58 39.61 6.06
N ALA A 105 37.85 40.13 4.86
CA ALA A 105 38.53 39.38 3.80
C ALA A 105 39.93 38.84 4.19
N CYS A 106 40.61 39.47 5.16
CA CYS A 106 41.88 39.01 5.72
C CYS A 106 41.77 37.81 6.69
N ALA A 107 40.57 37.49 7.17
CA ALA A 107 40.30 36.34 8.05
C ALA A 107 39.82 35.10 7.30
N ASN A 108 39.56 35.21 5.99
CA ASN A 108 39.14 34.08 5.16
C ASN A 108 40.39 33.33 4.63
N PRO A 109 40.59 32.04 4.96
CA PRO A 109 41.73 31.25 4.47
C PRO A 109 41.60 30.80 3.01
N GLU A 110 40.47 31.08 2.33
CA GLU A 110 40.31 30.75 0.93
C GLU A 110 41.26 31.53 0.03
N LYS A 111 42.06 30.81 -0.75
CA LYS A 111 42.93 31.39 -1.78
C LYS A 111 42.10 32.05 -2.89
N SER A 112 42.65 33.10 -3.50
CA SER A 112 42.05 33.82 -4.64
C SER A 112 41.64 32.87 -5.78
N GLN A 113 40.60 33.22 -6.55
CA GLN A 113 40.08 32.41 -7.67
C GLN A 113 41.20 31.99 -8.63
N LYS A 114 42.05 32.94 -9.06
CA LYS A 114 43.22 32.66 -9.90
C LYS A 114 44.19 31.65 -9.27
N THR A 115 44.34 31.65 -7.95
CA THR A 115 45.19 30.68 -7.24
C THR A 115 44.50 29.33 -7.09
N LYS A 116 43.17 29.28 -6.93
CA LYS A 116 42.38 28.04 -6.99
C LYS A 116 42.46 27.40 -8.38
N GLU A 117 42.32 28.20 -9.44
CA GLU A 117 42.47 27.78 -10.84
C GLU A 117 43.86 27.23 -11.14
N ILE A 118 44.93 27.93 -10.71
CA ILE A 118 46.31 27.43 -10.85
C ILE A 118 46.49 26.11 -10.10
N LEU A 119 45.94 25.96 -8.89
CA LEU A 119 46.01 24.70 -8.15
C LEU A 119 45.21 23.57 -8.81
N THR A 120 44.02 23.82 -9.36
CA THR A 120 43.28 22.81 -10.14
C THR A 120 43.99 22.44 -11.43
N ASN A 121 44.70 23.37 -12.06
CA ASN A 121 45.50 23.10 -13.25
C ASN A 121 46.73 22.26 -12.91
N ILE A 122 47.45 22.56 -11.82
CA ILE A 122 48.56 21.74 -11.31
C ILE A 122 48.08 20.33 -10.97
N VAL A 123 46.98 20.20 -10.20
CA VAL A 123 46.43 18.88 -9.83
C VAL A 123 45.95 18.10 -11.05
N SER A 124 45.28 18.74 -12.02
CA SER A 124 44.85 18.04 -13.24
C SER A 124 46.03 17.69 -14.16
N GLU A 125 47.10 18.50 -14.18
CA GLU A 125 48.36 18.13 -14.82
C GLU A 125 49.02 16.93 -14.13
N GLU A 126 49.12 16.91 -12.80
CA GLU A 126 49.68 15.80 -12.03
C GLU A 126 48.84 14.52 -12.20
N GLU A 127 47.52 14.61 -12.12
CA GLU A 127 46.60 13.50 -12.43
C GLU A 127 46.78 13.03 -13.87
N SER A 128 46.93 13.92 -14.86
CA SER A 128 47.16 13.54 -16.26
C SER A 128 48.54 12.87 -16.49
N LYS A 129 49.57 13.29 -15.75
CA LYS A 129 50.91 12.65 -15.76
C LYS A 129 50.87 11.27 -15.11
N LEU A 130 49.91 11.03 -14.20
CA LEU A 130 49.57 9.73 -13.63
C LEU A 130 48.65 8.87 -14.52
N GLU A 131 48.18 9.35 -15.69
CA GLU A 131 47.36 8.56 -16.63
C GLU A 131 48.17 7.64 -17.57
N PHE A 132 49.44 7.36 -17.26
CA PHE A 132 50.18 6.29 -17.93
C PHE A 132 49.45 4.94 -17.72
N GLU A 133 48.97 4.38 -18.83
CA GLU A 133 48.20 3.12 -18.90
C GLU A 133 46.86 3.09 -18.15
N ARG A 134 46.00 4.10 -18.36
CA ARG A 134 44.54 3.88 -18.19
C ARG A 134 44.02 2.78 -19.13
N HIS A 135 43.96 1.55 -18.63
CA HIS A 135 43.14 0.49 -19.20
C HIS A 135 41.74 1.04 -19.54
N ARG A 136 41.22 0.75 -20.75
CA ARG A 136 39.86 1.14 -21.19
C ARG A 136 38.76 0.34 -20.50
N ALA A 137 38.71 0.41 -19.16
CA ALA A 137 37.57 -0.03 -18.39
C ALA A 137 36.39 0.92 -18.69
N ASN A 138 35.34 0.40 -19.34
CA ASN A 138 34.08 1.14 -19.47
C ASN A 138 33.61 1.53 -18.05
N PRO A 139 33.32 2.81 -17.78
CA PRO A 139 32.97 3.25 -16.44
C PRO A 139 31.72 2.51 -15.95
N PRO A 140 31.65 2.11 -14.67
CA PRO A 140 30.52 1.36 -14.16
C PRO A 140 29.22 2.14 -14.42
N PRO A 141 28.16 1.48 -14.94
CA PRO A 141 26.98 2.17 -15.46
C PRO A 141 26.37 3.04 -14.35
N SER A 142 26.23 4.34 -14.63
CA SER A 142 25.96 5.34 -13.59
C SER A 142 24.73 4.98 -12.75
N PHE A 143 24.76 5.35 -11.47
CA PHE A 143 23.76 4.95 -10.49
C PHE A 143 22.31 5.29 -10.91
N LEU A 144 22.12 6.36 -11.67
CA LEU A 144 20.83 6.73 -12.28
C LEU A 144 20.40 5.78 -13.40
N LYS A 145 21.33 5.31 -14.23
CA LYS A 145 21.10 4.33 -15.30
C LYS A 145 20.80 2.95 -14.69
N LEU A 146 21.53 2.55 -13.65
CA LEU A 146 21.21 1.39 -12.82
C LEU A 146 19.83 1.52 -12.16
N ARG A 147 19.49 2.65 -11.52
CA ARG A 147 18.17 2.86 -10.89
C ARG A 147 17.02 2.89 -11.90
N LYS A 148 17.25 3.28 -13.16
CA LYS A 148 16.25 3.17 -14.26
C LYS A 148 16.07 1.72 -14.72
N ILE A 149 17.15 0.94 -14.81
CA ILE A 149 17.08 -0.51 -15.07
C ILE A 149 16.42 -1.24 -13.89
N LEU A 150 16.81 -0.95 -12.64
CA LEU A 150 16.25 -1.59 -11.45
C LEU A 150 14.85 -1.11 -11.07
N SER A 151 14.38 0.07 -11.47
CA SER A 151 12.94 0.38 -11.35
C SER A 151 12.11 -0.47 -12.31
N SER A 152 12.54 -0.64 -13.56
CA SER A 152 11.89 -1.56 -14.51
C SER A 152 11.96 -3.03 -14.02
N ALA A 153 13.09 -3.45 -13.44
CA ALA A 153 13.27 -4.81 -12.96
C ALA A 153 12.61 -5.07 -11.59
N ALA A 154 12.58 -4.12 -10.66
CA ALA A 154 11.93 -4.27 -9.35
C ALA A 154 10.42 -4.49 -9.51
N SER A 155 9.79 -3.79 -10.46
CA SER A 155 8.40 -4.03 -10.87
C SER A 155 8.13 -5.48 -11.31
N SER A 156 9.18 -6.25 -11.65
CA SER A 156 9.11 -7.68 -12.01
C SER A 156 9.67 -8.66 -10.97
N ARG A 157 10.43 -8.19 -9.95
CA ARG A 157 11.22 -9.08 -9.05
C ARG A 157 11.09 -8.84 -7.55
N SER A 158 10.50 -7.74 -7.07
CA SER A 158 10.27 -7.53 -5.62
C SER A 158 8.97 -8.19 -5.11
N SER A 159 8.45 -9.17 -5.85
CA SER A 159 7.43 -10.10 -5.38
C SER A 159 7.73 -11.46 -6.02
N VAL A 160 7.63 -12.54 -5.23
CA VAL A 160 7.22 -13.82 -5.81
C VAL A 160 5.75 -13.64 -6.16
N ARG A 161 5.50 -12.97 -7.30
CA ARG A 161 4.16 -12.71 -7.80
C ARG A 161 3.54 -14.08 -8.02
N ARG A 162 2.71 -14.51 -7.08
CA ARG A 162 2.00 -15.79 -7.16
C ARG A 162 1.07 -15.64 -8.35
N LEU A 163 1.55 -16.08 -9.51
CA LEU A 163 0.96 -15.85 -10.83
C LEU A 163 -0.56 -15.85 -10.70
N THR A 164 -1.20 -14.77 -11.13
CA THR A 164 -2.66 -14.65 -11.00
C THR A 164 -3.31 -15.86 -11.65
N VAL A 165 -4.55 -16.19 -11.26
CA VAL A 165 -5.26 -17.34 -11.84
C VAL A 165 -5.30 -17.22 -13.38
N GLU A 166 -5.33 -16.00 -13.90
CA GLU A 166 -5.19 -15.68 -15.33
C GLU A 166 -3.77 -15.80 -15.89
N GLU A 167 -2.72 -15.33 -15.20
CA GLU A 167 -1.33 -15.52 -15.66
C GLU A 167 -0.97 -17.02 -15.70
N ARG A 168 -1.48 -17.81 -14.75
CA ARG A 168 -1.38 -19.28 -14.74
C ARG A 168 -2.23 -19.93 -15.83
N SER A 169 -3.47 -19.49 -16.04
CA SER A 169 -4.29 -20.05 -17.10
C SER A 169 -3.69 -19.75 -18.48
N ARG A 170 -3.18 -18.55 -18.74
CA ARG A 170 -2.51 -18.16 -20.00
C ARG A 170 -1.21 -18.93 -20.27
N LEU A 171 -0.53 -19.42 -19.23
CA LEU A 171 0.63 -20.32 -19.39
C LEU A 171 0.20 -21.76 -19.65
N ASN A 172 -0.88 -22.22 -19.00
CA ASN A 172 -1.41 -23.57 -19.17
C ASN A 172 -2.32 -23.74 -20.40
N SER A 173 -2.88 -22.65 -20.96
CA SER A 173 -3.73 -22.63 -22.15
C SER A 173 -2.94 -22.56 -23.46
N ARG A 174 -1.61 -22.71 -23.39
CA ARG A 174 -0.80 -23.05 -24.55
C ARG A 174 -0.96 -24.55 -24.78
N GLU A 175 -2.01 -24.91 -25.50
CA GLU A 175 -2.24 -26.25 -26.03
C GLU A 175 -1.12 -26.57 -27.04
N VAL A 176 0.01 -27.04 -26.54
CA VAL A 176 1.09 -27.59 -27.36
C VAL A 176 0.53 -28.84 -28.04
N PRO A 177 0.55 -28.97 -29.37
CA PRO A 177 0.05 -30.16 -30.05
C PRO A 177 0.94 -31.37 -29.74
N ILE A 178 0.55 -32.16 -28.73
CA ILE A 178 1.27 -33.36 -28.32
C ILE A 178 1.06 -34.44 -29.38
N LYS A 179 2.12 -34.82 -30.09
CA LYS A 179 2.11 -35.99 -30.97
C LYS A 179 1.84 -37.26 -30.16
N MET A 180 0.81 -38.00 -30.53
CA MET A 180 0.41 -39.27 -29.89
C MET A 180 1.36 -40.41 -30.29
N ASN A 181 2.61 -40.32 -29.85
CA ASN A 181 3.57 -41.42 -29.94
C ASN A 181 3.13 -42.58 -29.04
N THR A 182 3.61 -43.80 -29.31
CA THR A 182 3.28 -45.02 -28.55
C THR A 182 3.48 -44.86 -27.03
N ALA A 183 4.57 -44.23 -26.60
CA ALA A 183 4.83 -43.92 -25.19
C ALA A 183 3.86 -42.88 -24.59
N THR A 184 3.29 -41.98 -25.40
CA THR A 184 2.25 -41.04 -24.97
C THR A 184 0.94 -41.79 -24.72
N ILE A 185 0.52 -42.62 -25.69
CA ILE A 185 -0.69 -43.46 -25.61
C ILE A 185 -0.63 -44.35 -24.36
N LEU A 186 0.46 -45.09 -24.15
CA LEU A 186 0.58 -46.00 -23.00
C LEU A 186 0.63 -45.27 -21.64
N ARG A 187 1.20 -44.06 -21.57
CA ARG A 187 1.21 -43.25 -20.34
C ARG A 187 -0.18 -42.70 -20.01
N GLU A 188 -0.88 -42.18 -21.00
CA GLU A 188 -2.21 -41.59 -20.83
C GLU A 188 -3.27 -42.68 -20.57
N GLY A 189 -3.21 -43.81 -21.29
CA GLY A 189 -4.07 -44.97 -21.04
C GLY A 189 -3.88 -45.57 -19.64
N ASN A 190 -2.64 -45.66 -19.15
CA ASN A 190 -2.36 -46.08 -17.76
C ASN A 190 -2.90 -45.07 -16.73
N LEU A 191 -2.81 -43.77 -17.02
CA LEU A 191 -3.42 -42.73 -16.18
C LEU A 191 -4.94 -42.86 -16.11
N TYR A 192 -5.61 -43.20 -17.22
CA TYR A 192 -7.05 -43.48 -17.21
C TYR A 192 -7.41 -44.78 -16.49
N ARG A 193 -6.70 -45.89 -16.75
CA ARG A 193 -6.89 -47.15 -16.03
C ARG A 193 -6.74 -47.02 -14.52
N LYS A 194 -5.85 -46.13 -14.04
CA LYS A 194 -5.73 -45.79 -12.62
C LYS A 194 -6.94 -45.04 -12.09
N LYS A 195 -7.45 -44.04 -12.82
CA LYS A 195 -8.69 -43.33 -12.45
C LYS A 195 -9.89 -44.28 -12.43
N GLU A 196 -10.02 -45.15 -13.43
CA GLU A 196 -11.07 -46.17 -13.49
C GLU A 196 -10.99 -47.09 -12.27
N ALA A 197 -9.80 -47.59 -11.91
CA ALA A 197 -9.60 -48.39 -10.70
C ALA A 197 -9.81 -47.61 -9.39
N GLU A 198 -9.57 -46.30 -9.37
CA GLU A 198 -9.87 -45.42 -8.21
C GLU A 198 -11.38 -45.15 -8.08
N GLU A 199 -12.12 -44.98 -9.18
CA GLU A 199 -13.59 -44.87 -9.14
C GLU A 199 -14.23 -46.21 -8.80
N ILE A 200 -13.82 -47.33 -9.41
CA ILE A 200 -14.30 -48.69 -9.08
C ILE A 200 -14.14 -48.95 -7.58
N LYS A 201 -12.99 -48.63 -6.99
CA LYS A 201 -12.78 -48.73 -5.54
C LYS A 201 -13.70 -47.84 -4.71
N LYS A 202 -14.17 -46.69 -5.21
CA LYS A 202 -15.19 -45.91 -4.52
C LYS A 202 -16.54 -46.60 -4.57
N TRP A 203 -16.93 -47.16 -5.72
CA TRP A 203 -18.16 -47.96 -5.85
C TRP A 203 -18.11 -49.19 -4.93
N GLU A 204 -17.02 -49.97 -4.93
CA GLU A 204 -16.79 -51.10 -4.01
C GLU A 204 -16.95 -50.69 -2.53
N ASN A 205 -16.42 -49.53 -2.13
CA ASN A 205 -16.55 -49.04 -0.75
C ASN A 205 -17.98 -48.57 -0.43
N LEU A 206 -18.71 -47.98 -1.38
CA LEU A 206 -20.11 -47.59 -1.22
C LEU A 206 -21.03 -48.82 -1.14
N GLU A 207 -20.77 -49.85 -1.96
CA GLU A 207 -21.42 -51.16 -1.89
C GLU A 207 -21.17 -51.87 -0.56
N ALA A 208 -19.95 -51.72 0.00
CA ALA A 208 -19.61 -52.15 1.35
C ALA A 208 -20.21 -51.27 2.48
N GLY A 209 -21.06 -50.29 2.15
CA GLY A 209 -21.80 -49.47 3.12
C GLY A 209 -21.05 -48.24 3.66
N ALA A 210 -19.94 -47.83 3.05
CA ALA A 210 -19.29 -46.57 3.39
C ALA A 210 -20.22 -45.37 3.10
N LYS A 211 -20.17 -44.34 3.94
CA LYS A 211 -20.93 -43.10 3.73
C LYS A 211 -20.15 -42.12 2.86
N ASP A 212 -20.84 -41.47 1.93
CA ASP A 212 -20.28 -40.39 1.12
C ASP A 212 -19.91 -39.18 2.01
N ALA A 213 -18.76 -38.56 1.71
CA ALA A 213 -18.29 -37.35 2.37
C ALA A 213 -18.96 -36.08 1.82
N SER A 214 -19.77 -36.16 0.75
CA SER A 214 -20.37 -34.99 0.10
C SER A 214 -21.20 -34.12 1.04
N ASP A 215 -21.97 -34.70 1.98
CA ASP A 215 -22.78 -33.92 2.93
C ASP A 215 -21.93 -33.18 3.97
N PHE A 216 -20.85 -33.81 4.46
CA PHE A 216 -19.87 -33.11 5.29
C PHE A 216 -19.17 -31.98 4.53
N LEU A 217 -18.86 -32.18 3.24
CA LEU A 217 -18.25 -31.15 2.39
C LEU A 217 -19.22 -29.99 2.08
N LYS A 218 -20.51 -30.27 1.82
CA LYS A 218 -21.58 -29.25 1.68
C LYS A 218 -21.67 -28.40 2.95
N TRP A 219 -21.87 -29.04 4.10
CA TRP A 219 -21.90 -28.40 5.42
C TRP A 219 -20.64 -27.58 5.69
N GLN A 220 -19.45 -28.08 5.33
CA GLN A 220 -18.19 -27.37 5.51
C GLN A 220 -18.03 -26.19 4.55
N THR A 221 -18.64 -26.22 3.36
CA THR A 221 -18.72 -25.03 2.49
C THR A 221 -19.74 -24.00 2.98
N GLU A 222 -20.88 -24.44 3.50
CA GLU A 222 -21.92 -23.58 4.07
C GLU A 222 -21.46 -22.90 5.36
N MET A 223 -20.72 -23.60 6.22
CA MET A 223 -20.06 -23.03 7.41
C MET A 223 -19.10 -21.92 6.99
N ARG A 224 -18.12 -22.21 6.12
CA ARG A 224 -17.18 -21.19 5.61
C ARG A 224 -17.87 -20.02 4.92
N GLN A 225 -19.00 -20.24 4.26
CA GLN A 225 -19.77 -19.17 3.62
C GLN A 225 -20.43 -18.27 4.67
N ARG A 226 -21.07 -18.84 5.69
CA ARG A 226 -21.63 -18.05 6.80
C ARG A 226 -20.56 -17.32 7.60
N ASP A 227 -19.43 -17.96 7.90
CA ASP A 227 -18.27 -17.30 8.54
C ASP A 227 -17.83 -16.05 7.75
N LEU A 228 -17.77 -16.16 6.42
CA LEU A 228 -17.41 -15.07 5.52
C LEU A 228 -18.51 -13.98 5.42
N GLU A 229 -19.78 -14.37 5.42
CA GLU A 229 -20.92 -13.45 5.41
C GLU A 229 -20.99 -12.65 6.73
N GLU A 230 -20.69 -13.28 7.87
CA GLU A 230 -20.56 -12.63 9.18
C GLU A 230 -19.35 -11.69 9.24
N GLU A 231 -18.15 -12.09 8.76
CA GLU A 231 -16.99 -11.19 8.66
C GLU A 231 -17.30 -9.95 7.81
N LEU A 232 -17.97 -10.12 6.66
CA LEU A 232 -18.37 -9.02 5.79
C LEU A 232 -19.42 -8.12 6.46
N ALA A 233 -20.41 -8.70 7.15
CA ALA A 233 -21.40 -7.95 7.92
C ALA A 233 -20.73 -7.11 9.02
N GLU A 234 -19.76 -7.65 9.75
CA GLU A 234 -19.01 -6.88 10.74
C GLU A 234 -18.21 -5.73 10.13
N ILE A 235 -17.54 -5.96 9.00
CA ILE A 235 -16.82 -4.90 8.28
C ILE A 235 -17.78 -3.76 7.87
N GLU A 236 -18.99 -4.10 7.42
CA GLU A 236 -20.02 -3.11 7.08
C GLU A 236 -20.59 -2.41 8.33
N ARG A 237 -20.84 -3.13 9.44
CA ARG A 237 -21.29 -2.54 10.72
C ARG A 237 -20.26 -1.53 11.24
N ARG A 238 -18.97 -1.89 11.24
CA ARG A 238 -17.85 -1.00 11.62
C ARG A 238 -17.77 0.23 10.68
N ARG A 239 -17.95 0.04 9.37
CA ARG A 239 -17.99 1.11 8.36
C ARG A 239 -19.17 2.07 8.57
N LEU A 240 -20.35 1.56 8.93
CA LEU A 240 -21.52 2.40 9.23
C LEU A 240 -21.35 3.15 10.55
N HIS A 241 -20.87 2.49 11.60
CA HIS A 241 -20.61 3.12 12.89
C HIS A 241 -19.57 4.26 12.78
N GLY A 242 -18.50 4.07 12.00
CA GLY A 242 -17.52 5.13 11.72
C GLY A 242 -18.11 6.34 10.97
N LYS A 243 -19.09 6.12 10.07
CA LYS A 243 -19.84 7.23 9.44
C LYS A 243 -20.80 7.90 10.43
N LEU A 244 -21.49 7.13 11.28
CA LEU A 244 -22.42 7.64 12.30
C LEU A 244 -21.68 8.58 13.26
N SER A 245 -20.57 8.13 13.82
CA SER A 245 -19.72 8.91 14.72
C SER A 245 -19.21 10.21 14.07
N HIS A 246 -18.92 10.19 12.75
CA HIS A 246 -18.55 11.41 12.03
C HIS A 246 -19.70 12.41 11.90
N GLU A 247 -20.92 11.95 11.60
CA GLU A 247 -22.11 12.80 11.57
C GLU A 247 -22.42 13.38 12.97
N GLU A 248 -22.34 12.54 14.02
CA GLU A 248 -22.55 12.95 15.42
C GLU A 248 -21.53 13.99 15.89
N ALA A 249 -20.27 13.86 15.50
CA ALA A 249 -19.23 14.86 15.76
C ALA A 249 -19.48 16.20 15.04
N ILE A 250 -20.17 16.20 13.89
CA ILE A 250 -20.58 17.44 13.21
C ILE A 250 -21.74 18.11 13.96
N LEU A 251 -22.74 17.33 14.40
CA LEU A 251 -23.87 17.83 15.19
C LEU A 251 -23.37 18.47 16.50
N ALA A 252 -22.61 17.74 17.31
CA ALA A 252 -22.07 18.25 18.57
C ALA A 252 -21.20 19.52 18.41
N ARG A 253 -20.50 19.67 17.26
CA ARG A 253 -19.78 20.90 16.92
C ARG A 253 -20.73 22.06 16.56
N GLN A 254 -21.87 21.79 15.93
CA GLN A 254 -22.90 22.81 15.68
C GLN A 254 -23.59 23.23 16.99
N ASP A 255 -23.85 22.30 17.91
CA ASP A 255 -24.44 22.58 19.22
C ASP A 255 -23.53 23.48 20.07
N LEU A 256 -22.23 23.15 20.18
CA LEU A 256 -21.24 23.99 20.85
C LEU A 256 -21.14 25.41 20.23
N ILE A 257 -21.31 25.54 18.91
CA ILE A 257 -21.38 26.84 18.23
C ILE A 257 -22.69 27.58 18.54
N GLN A 258 -23.81 26.87 18.75
CA GLN A 258 -25.08 27.47 19.16
C GLN A 258 -25.04 27.94 20.62
N GLU A 259 -24.53 27.12 21.54
CA GLU A 259 -24.28 27.51 22.93
C GLU A 259 -23.38 28.75 23.04
N ASN A 260 -22.25 28.77 22.31
CA ASN A 260 -21.34 29.90 22.37
C ASN A 260 -21.97 31.18 21.78
N LYS A 261 -22.87 31.06 20.79
CA LYS A 261 -23.69 32.20 20.32
C LYS A 261 -24.70 32.66 21.38
N GLN A 262 -25.30 31.76 22.16
CA GLN A 262 -26.21 32.12 23.25
C GLN A 262 -25.46 32.81 24.40
N LYS A 263 -24.30 32.27 24.82
CA LYS A 263 -23.41 32.88 25.83
C LYS A 263 -22.94 34.27 25.38
N VAL A 264 -22.56 34.45 24.12
CA VAL A 264 -22.21 35.78 23.57
C VAL A 264 -23.41 36.74 23.49
N LYS A 265 -24.66 36.23 23.43
CA LYS A 265 -25.85 37.08 23.55
C LYS A 265 -26.11 37.51 24.99
N SER A 266 -26.10 36.58 25.96
CA SER A 266 -26.32 36.94 27.37
C SER A 266 -25.26 37.92 27.87
N MET A 267 -23.99 37.69 27.56
CA MET A 267 -22.90 38.63 27.86
C MET A 267 -23.13 40.01 27.23
N LYS A 268 -23.73 40.10 26.03
CA LYS A 268 -24.08 41.39 25.42
C LYS A 268 -25.23 42.08 26.15
N GLU A 269 -26.32 41.37 26.39
CA GLU A 269 -27.49 41.85 27.13
C GLU A 269 -27.10 42.29 28.56
N GLU A 270 -26.12 41.63 29.18
CA GLU A 270 -25.49 42.01 30.44
C GLU A 270 -24.65 43.30 30.30
N THR A 271 -23.76 43.40 29.30
CA THR A 271 -22.99 44.64 29.07
C THR A 271 -23.87 45.84 28.69
N GLU A 272 -24.99 45.62 27.99
CA GLU A 272 -25.96 46.65 27.63
C GLU A 272 -26.70 47.16 28.89
N LYS A 273 -27.07 46.27 29.83
CA LYS A 273 -27.62 46.66 31.14
C LYS A 273 -26.59 47.43 31.98
N MET A 274 -25.35 46.94 32.08
CA MET A 274 -24.27 47.63 32.79
C MET A 274 -23.99 49.03 32.21
N MET A 275 -24.07 49.18 30.89
CA MET A 275 -23.96 50.49 30.22
C MET A 275 -25.16 51.40 30.54
N GLN A 276 -26.38 50.88 30.54
CA GLN A 276 -27.58 51.64 30.92
C GLN A 276 -27.50 52.12 32.38
N GLU A 277 -27.07 51.26 33.31
CA GLU A 277 -26.83 51.65 34.70
C GLU A 277 -25.74 52.73 34.84
N TYR A 278 -24.64 52.60 34.10
CA TYR A 278 -23.56 53.60 34.11
C TYR A 278 -24.06 54.96 33.61
N LEU A 279 -24.84 54.98 32.52
CA LEU A 279 -25.45 56.21 31.99
C LEU A 279 -26.46 56.81 32.97
N GLN A 280 -27.26 55.99 33.67
CA GLN A 280 -28.18 56.47 34.72
C GLN A 280 -27.42 57.07 35.90
N LYS A 281 -26.35 56.42 36.37
CA LYS A 281 -25.47 56.91 37.45
C LYS A 281 -24.79 58.23 37.06
N LYS A 282 -24.28 58.35 35.83
CA LYS A 282 -23.75 59.62 35.32
C LYS A 282 -24.82 60.73 35.26
N PHE A 283 -26.06 60.39 34.93
CA PHE A 283 -27.16 61.36 34.90
C PHE A 283 -27.69 61.75 36.29
N SER A 284 -27.51 60.93 37.33
CA SER A 284 -27.76 61.35 38.72
C SER A 284 -26.61 62.17 39.28
N GLU A 285 -25.35 61.74 39.09
CA GLU A 285 -24.15 62.52 39.45
C GLU A 285 -24.18 63.91 38.82
N GLU A 286 -24.56 64.04 37.55
CA GLU A 286 -24.65 65.34 36.87
C GLU A 286 -25.75 66.23 37.47
N LYS A 287 -26.87 65.65 37.94
CA LYS A 287 -27.93 66.39 38.64
C LYS A 287 -27.49 66.85 40.02
N GLU A 288 -26.83 65.98 40.79
CA GLU A 288 -26.27 66.31 42.10
C GLU A 288 -25.20 67.40 41.99
N MET A 289 -24.31 67.31 40.99
CA MET A 289 -23.34 68.36 40.68
C MET A 289 -23.99 69.67 40.22
N ARG A 290 -25.06 69.61 39.41
CA ARG A 290 -25.85 70.80 39.03
C ARG A 290 -26.53 71.44 40.24
N GLN A 291 -27.09 70.64 41.16
CA GLN A 291 -27.67 71.12 42.41
C GLN A 291 -26.61 71.75 43.31
N LEU A 292 -25.44 71.11 43.48
CA LEU A 292 -24.33 71.68 44.25
C LEU A 292 -23.79 72.97 43.62
N VAL A 293 -23.79 73.09 42.28
CA VAL A 293 -23.46 74.34 41.58
C VAL A 293 -24.56 75.39 41.76
N GLU A 294 -25.84 75.03 41.77
CA GLU A 294 -26.95 75.96 42.08
C GLU A 294 -26.87 76.45 43.53
N ASP A 295 -26.61 75.56 44.49
CA ASP A 295 -26.48 75.85 45.92
C ASP A 295 -25.22 76.66 46.23
N THR A 296 -24.08 76.38 45.59
CA THR A 296 -22.88 77.22 45.71
C THR A 296 -23.02 78.53 44.94
N MET A 297 -23.76 78.58 43.83
CA MET A 297 -24.18 79.84 43.19
C MET A 297 -25.12 80.64 44.09
N GLN A 298 -26.05 80.00 44.80
CA GLN A 298 -26.95 80.65 45.74
C GLN A 298 -26.19 81.10 46.99
N GLY A 299 -25.26 80.30 47.49
CA GLY A 299 -24.28 80.67 48.51
C GLY A 299 -23.40 81.84 48.08
N HIS A 300 -22.96 81.88 46.81
CA HIS A 300 -22.25 83.02 46.23
C HIS A 300 -23.16 84.23 45.97
N LYS A 301 -24.46 84.07 45.69
CA LYS A 301 -25.44 85.18 45.63
C LYS A 301 -25.63 85.75 47.03
N ASN A 302 -25.91 84.92 48.03
CA ASN A 302 -26.05 85.29 49.44
C ASN A 302 -24.76 85.91 49.99
N ALA A 303 -23.59 85.37 49.65
CA ALA A 303 -22.29 85.93 50.02
C ALA A 303 -21.94 87.19 49.22
N LYS A 304 -22.38 87.34 47.97
CA LYS A 304 -22.30 88.61 47.22
C LYS A 304 -23.25 89.65 47.81
N GLU A 305 -24.43 89.29 48.28
CA GLU A 305 -25.34 90.19 48.98
C GLU A 305 -24.84 90.55 50.38
N ALA A 306 -24.26 89.60 51.12
CA ALA A 306 -23.63 89.84 52.40
C ALA A 306 -22.38 90.73 52.20
N THR A 307 -21.50 90.42 51.25
CA THR A 307 -20.36 91.29 50.90
C THR A 307 -20.78 92.57 50.19
N LYS A 308 -21.99 92.69 49.62
CA LYS A 308 -22.54 93.95 49.12
C LYS A 308 -23.07 94.80 50.27
N LYS A 309 -23.83 94.24 51.22
CA LYS A 309 -24.17 94.89 52.50
C LYS A 309 -22.92 95.29 53.28
N LEU A 310 -21.89 94.45 53.30
CA LEU A 310 -20.57 94.69 53.90
C LEU A 310 -19.66 95.53 52.97
N GLN A 311 -20.02 95.78 51.71
CA GLN A 311 -19.40 96.79 50.83
C GLN A 311 -20.14 98.11 50.88
N ASP A 312 -21.41 98.15 51.27
CA ASP A 312 -22.12 99.38 51.60
C ASP A 312 -21.70 99.81 53.02
N TYR A 313 -21.48 98.85 53.92
CA TYR A 313 -20.78 99.07 55.20
C TYR A 313 -19.28 99.34 55.03
N LYS A 314 -18.56 98.68 54.09
CA LYS A 314 -17.20 99.09 53.68
C LYS A 314 -17.17 100.23 52.67
N ARG A 315 -18.30 100.83 52.27
CA ARG A 315 -18.32 102.12 51.56
C ARG A 315 -18.68 103.24 52.51
N LYS A 316 -19.30 102.94 53.66
CA LYS A 316 -19.21 103.77 54.86
C LYS A 316 -17.77 103.71 55.41
N ILE A 317 -17.26 102.53 55.75
CA ILE A 317 -15.88 102.37 56.26
C ILE A 317 -14.80 102.73 55.23
N VAL A 318 -15.03 102.66 53.92
CA VAL A 318 -14.08 103.16 52.88
C VAL A 318 -14.63 104.43 52.22
N GLN A 319 -15.61 105.09 52.84
CA GLN A 319 -15.61 106.55 52.91
C GLN A 319 -14.62 106.88 54.04
N GLU A 320 -14.89 106.47 55.28
CA GLU A 320 -14.02 106.57 56.49
C GLU A 320 -12.55 106.12 56.30
N VAL A 321 -12.22 105.35 55.24
CA VAL A 321 -10.91 104.78 54.84
C VAL A 321 -10.64 104.82 53.31
N ASN A 322 -11.42 105.46 52.41
CA ASN A 322 -10.84 106.10 51.18
C ASN A 322 -10.66 107.60 51.32
N GLU A 323 -10.99 108.05 52.50
CA GLU A 323 -9.97 108.61 53.35
C GLU A 323 -8.53 107.78 53.34
N GLU A 324 -8.20 106.61 52.54
CA GLU A 324 -6.95 105.71 52.00
C GLU A 324 -6.70 104.90 50.51
N SER A 325 -6.49 103.49 50.27
CA SER A 325 -5.41 102.60 49.43
C SER A 325 -5.64 101.33 48.32
N LYS A 326 -4.64 100.54 47.61
CA LYS A 326 -4.66 99.59 46.27
C LYS A 326 -3.56 98.33 45.84
N GLU A 327 -3.55 97.42 44.71
CA GLU A 327 -2.63 96.11 44.29
C GLU A 327 -2.38 95.34 42.75
N LEU A 328 -1.81 94.04 42.42
CA LEU A 328 -1.05 93.35 41.13
C LEU A 328 -1.12 91.75 40.48
N MET A 329 -0.19 91.06 39.61
CA MET A 329 -0.29 89.74 38.61
C MET A 329 0.95 88.71 38.00
N LYS A 330 0.88 87.45 37.22
CA LYS A 330 1.95 86.38 36.56
C LYS A 330 1.69 85.12 35.39
N GLN A 331 2.63 84.13 34.84
CA GLN A 331 2.61 83.04 33.60
C GLN A 331 3.60 81.66 33.27
N ALA A 332 3.50 80.63 32.22
CA ALA A 332 4.37 79.29 31.80
C ALA A 332 4.25 78.28 30.38
N LEU A 333 5.05 77.13 29.93
CA LEU A 333 5.18 76.23 28.54
C LEU A 333 5.87 74.66 28.20
N GLU A 334 5.69 73.84 27.01
CA GLU A 334 6.29 72.66 25.93
C GLU A 334 6.89 71.03 25.85
N GLU A 335 6.97 70.15 24.66
CA GLU A 335 7.88 68.88 24.03
C GLU A 335 7.55 67.30 23.36
N ALA A 336 8.32 66.49 22.38
CA ALA A 336 8.47 64.88 21.95
C ALA A 336 8.79 64.03 20.44
N GLU A 337 9.33 62.69 20.16
CA GLU A 337 9.44 61.68 18.83
C GLU A 337 10.18 60.11 18.60
N GLU A 338 10.13 59.21 17.42
CA GLU A 338 11.00 58.00 16.66
C GLU A 338 10.80 56.29 16.37
N GLU A 339 11.21 55.47 15.23
CA GLU A 339 11.56 53.86 14.90
C GLU A 339 11.75 53.04 13.40
N MET A 340 12.50 51.82 13.08
CA MET A 340 12.33 50.60 12.02
C MET A 340 13.44 49.40 11.66
N ARG A 341 13.10 48.10 11.23
CA ARG A 341 13.77 47.01 10.30
C ARG A 341 13.77 45.45 10.66
N ARG A 342 14.22 44.55 9.72
CA ARG A 342 14.69 43.11 9.84
C ARG A 342 13.74 41.87 9.77
N ARG A 343 12.75 41.84 8.87
CA ARG A 343 12.25 40.56 8.31
C ARG A 343 13.23 40.02 7.25
N MET A 344 13.43 38.68 7.11
CA MET A 344 13.27 37.92 5.83
C MET A 344 13.90 36.50 5.74
N GLU A 345 15.09 36.23 6.27
CA GLU A 345 16.06 35.43 5.48
C GLU A 345 15.96 33.87 5.42
N LEU A 346 15.66 33.13 6.50
CA LEU A 346 15.92 31.67 6.60
C LEU A 346 15.07 30.72 5.71
N ILE A 347 14.18 31.22 4.84
CA ILE A 347 13.17 30.38 4.15
C ILE A 347 13.72 29.71 2.87
N HIS A 348 14.83 28.94 2.92
CA HIS A 348 15.32 28.26 1.69
C HIS A 348 16.10 26.92 1.73
N GLN A 349 16.37 26.29 2.88
CA GLN A 349 16.87 24.89 2.90
C GLN A 349 15.68 23.96 3.17
N ILE A 350 15.19 23.10 2.26
CA ILE A 350 15.79 21.93 1.57
C ILE A 350 16.19 20.85 2.59
N ARG A 351 15.47 19.75 2.79
CA ARG A 351 14.19 19.26 2.19
C ARG A 351 14.26 18.61 0.79
N ALA A 352 15.24 17.75 0.52
CA ALA A 352 15.23 16.78 -0.60
C ALA A 352 15.93 15.43 -0.22
N MET A 353 15.62 14.32 -0.91
CA MET A 353 15.62 12.96 -0.31
C MET A 353 16.19 11.79 -1.19
N GLU A 354 16.83 10.80 -0.54
CA GLU A 354 16.75 9.31 -0.78
C GLU A 354 17.45 8.59 -2.01
N ALA A 355 17.52 7.22 -2.01
CA ALA A 355 18.68 6.39 -2.50
C ALA A 355 18.42 5.14 -3.46
N VAL A 356 19.07 3.94 -3.23
CA VAL A 356 18.86 2.49 -3.70
C VAL A 356 19.39 1.86 -5.08
N PRO A 357 19.70 0.51 -5.27
CA PRO A 357 20.96 -0.12 -5.89
C PRO A 357 21.01 -1.11 -7.18
N ILE A 358 21.54 -2.41 -7.16
CA ILE A 358 22.49 -3.14 -8.17
C ILE A 358 22.23 -4.69 -8.62
N ILE A 359 22.95 -5.38 -9.60
CA ILE A 359 22.87 -6.87 -10.07
C ILE A 359 24.13 -7.61 -10.81
N ARG A 360 24.10 -8.92 -11.32
CA ARG A 360 25.18 -9.89 -11.91
C ARG A 360 24.64 -11.05 -12.90
N GLN A 361 25.25 -12.11 -13.60
CA GLN A 361 26.54 -12.68 -14.26
C GLN A 361 26.35 -14.07 -15.10
N LYS A 362 27.34 -14.72 -15.86
CA LYS A 362 27.25 -16.07 -16.65
C LYS A 362 28.62 -16.84 -17.10
N LEU A 363 28.64 -18.05 -17.77
CA LEU A 363 29.81 -18.97 -18.20
C LEU A 363 29.69 -19.88 -19.54
N VAL A 364 30.60 -20.87 -19.90
CA VAL A 364 30.85 -21.61 -21.25
C VAL A 364 31.34 -23.14 -21.20
N ASP A 365 31.59 -23.92 -22.33
CA ASP A 365 31.79 -25.45 -22.45
C ASP A 365 32.47 -26.08 -23.80
N LEU A 366 32.98 -27.38 -23.91
CA LEU A 366 33.69 -28.10 -25.10
C LEU A 366 33.89 -29.72 -25.11
N THR A 367 34.11 -30.49 -26.25
CA THR A 367 34.47 -32.01 -26.36
C THR A 367 34.91 -32.66 -27.78
N THR A 368 35.71 -33.78 -27.94
CA THR A 368 35.87 -34.73 -29.19
C THR A 368 36.90 -35.98 -29.14
N THR A 369 36.82 -37.13 -29.94
CA THR A 369 37.90 -38.22 -30.27
C THR A 369 37.53 -39.52 -31.16
N SER A 370 38.49 -40.34 -31.75
CA SER A 370 38.41 -41.77 -32.38
C SER A 370 39.79 -42.35 -32.98
N GLY A 371 40.14 -43.56 -33.57
CA GLY A 371 39.70 -45.02 -33.77
C GLY A 371 40.34 -45.89 -34.97
N HIS A 372 40.77 -47.22 -34.91
CA HIS A 372 41.35 -48.08 -36.06
C HIS A 372 41.68 -49.67 -35.93
N GLY A 373 41.92 -50.48 -37.04
CA GLY A 373 42.89 -51.65 -37.20
C GLY A 373 42.60 -53.23 -37.26
N LEU A 374 41.99 -53.81 -38.31
CA LEU A 374 41.98 -55.30 -38.66
C LEU A 374 41.01 -56.26 -37.85
N LEU A 375 41.01 -57.62 -37.78
CA LEU A 375 42.03 -58.71 -37.95
C LEU A 375 41.55 -60.21 -38.24
N SER A 376 40.25 -60.59 -38.27
CA SER A 376 39.80 -62.01 -38.03
C SER A 376 39.50 -62.90 -39.27
N GLU A 377 40.44 -63.71 -39.77
CA GLU A 377 40.38 -64.29 -41.13
C GLU A 377 40.02 -65.80 -41.21
N MET A 378 38.95 -66.15 -41.95
CA MET A 378 38.52 -67.53 -42.27
C MET A 378 38.40 -67.77 -43.79
N SER A 379 38.67 -69.00 -44.24
CA SER A 379 38.65 -69.37 -45.67
C SER A 379 37.25 -69.30 -46.31
N ILE A 380 37.14 -68.57 -47.41
CA ILE A 380 35.88 -68.03 -47.94
C ILE A 380 35.03 -69.00 -48.78
N ALA A 381 35.44 -70.27 -48.91
CA ALA A 381 34.81 -71.28 -49.77
C ALA A 381 34.10 -72.40 -49.00
N GLU A 382 34.70 -72.96 -47.94
CA GLU A 382 34.01 -73.90 -47.05
C GLU A 382 32.90 -73.20 -46.23
N LEU A 383 33.03 -71.88 -46.07
CA LEU A 383 31.99 -70.92 -45.68
C LEU A 383 30.81 -70.82 -46.69
N ARG A 384 30.58 -71.82 -47.56
CA ARG A 384 29.50 -71.80 -48.57
C ARG A 384 28.53 -72.97 -48.50
N GLU A 385 28.98 -74.22 -48.47
CA GLU A 385 28.07 -75.38 -48.59
C GLU A 385 27.52 -75.89 -47.25
N ARG A 386 28.34 -75.96 -46.19
CA ARG A 386 27.82 -76.06 -44.80
C ARG A 386 26.87 -74.90 -44.52
N VAL A 387 27.27 -73.71 -44.97
CA VAL A 387 26.48 -72.49 -44.93
C VAL A 387 25.21 -72.57 -45.83
N ALA A 388 25.09 -73.51 -46.76
CA ALA A 388 23.89 -73.66 -47.61
C ALA A 388 22.78 -74.48 -46.92
N LEU A 389 23.13 -75.59 -46.25
CA LEU A 389 22.17 -76.35 -45.43
C LEU A 389 21.84 -75.65 -44.12
N LEU A 390 22.81 -74.94 -43.52
CA LEU A 390 22.52 -74.01 -42.44
C LEU A 390 21.55 -72.92 -42.93
N LYS A 391 21.79 -72.30 -44.09
CA LYS A 391 20.84 -71.34 -44.71
C LYS A 391 19.42 -71.86 -44.91
N THR A 392 19.17 -73.16 -45.07
CA THR A 392 17.79 -73.67 -45.19
C THR A 392 17.09 -73.78 -43.83
N ALA A 393 17.74 -74.32 -42.81
CA ALA A 393 17.18 -74.35 -41.45
C ALA A 393 17.15 -72.94 -40.81
N GLU A 394 18.11 -72.08 -41.15
CA GLU A 394 18.11 -70.66 -40.82
C GLU A 394 16.92 -69.96 -41.49
N LYS A 395 16.61 -70.20 -42.77
CA LYS A 395 15.40 -69.64 -43.43
C LYS A 395 14.11 -70.07 -42.74
N GLU A 396 13.91 -71.36 -42.46
CA GLU A 396 12.68 -71.84 -41.80
C GLU A 396 12.51 -71.23 -40.40
N THR A 397 13.59 -71.15 -39.61
CA THR A 397 13.55 -70.49 -38.30
C THR A 397 13.49 -68.95 -38.40
N GLU A 398 14.00 -68.34 -39.46
CA GLU A 398 13.80 -66.93 -39.78
C GLU A 398 12.36 -66.64 -40.21
N GLU A 399 11.70 -67.52 -40.93
CA GLU A 399 10.30 -67.40 -41.36
C GLU A 399 9.36 -67.50 -40.16
N GLN A 400 9.54 -68.51 -39.30
CA GLN A 400 8.84 -68.59 -38.02
C GLN A 400 9.08 -67.33 -37.16
N ARG A 401 10.33 -66.85 -37.05
CA ARG A 401 10.64 -65.59 -36.35
C ARG A 401 10.02 -64.37 -37.03
N ARG A 402 9.92 -64.32 -38.36
CA ARG A 402 9.26 -63.23 -39.12
C ARG A 402 7.77 -63.21 -38.79
N ASP A 403 7.12 -64.36 -38.76
CA ASP A 403 5.70 -64.49 -38.45
C ASP A 403 5.41 -64.16 -36.97
N ASP A 404 6.22 -64.66 -36.03
CA ASP A 404 6.16 -64.25 -34.61
C ASP A 404 6.33 -62.73 -34.45
N ILE A 405 7.29 -62.14 -35.17
CA ILE A 405 7.53 -60.69 -35.17
C ILE A 405 6.36 -59.92 -35.82
N LEU A 406 5.69 -60.47 -36.83
CA LEU A 406 4.50 -59.88 -37.45
C LEU A 406 3.28 -59.96 -36.52
N ALA A 407 3.02 -61.12 -35.92
CA ALA A 407 1.97 -61.30 -34.92
C ALA A 407 2.18 -60.39 -33.70
N ALA A 408 3.41 -60.30 -33.18
CA ALA A 408 3.76 -59.42 -32.06
C ALA A 408 3.63 -57.92 -32.42
N LYS A 409 3.85 -57.52 -33.68
CA LYS A 409 3.55 -56.16 -34.17
C LYS A 409 2.03 -55.93 -34.23
N GLN A 410 1.28 -56.83 -34.86
CA GLN A 410 -0.18 -56.72 -34.99
C GLN A 410 -0.86 -56.64 -33.62
N ALA A 411 -0.52 -57.52 -32.68
CA ALA A 411 -1.06 -57.50 -31.32
C ALA A 411 -0.71 -56.21 -30.56
N LYS A 412 0.52 -55.69 -30.73
CA LYS A 412 0.95 -54.41 -30.16
C LYS A 412 0.17 -53.23 -30.74
N ASP A 413 -0.09 -53.24 -32.04
CA ASP A 413 -0.81 -52.16 -32.71
C ASP A 413 -2.32 -52.20 -32.38
N GLN A 414 -2.92 -53.39 -32.26
CA GLN A 414 -4.26 -53.59 -31.68
C GLN A 414 -4.37 -53.01 -30.26
N MET A 415 -3.45 -53.38 -29.36
CA MET A 415 -3.38 -52.84 -27.99
C MET A 415 -3.20 -51.30 -27.96
N LEU A 416 -2.53 -50.72 -28.96
CA LEU A 416 -2.39 -49.27 -29.11
C LEU A 416 -3.68 -48.60 -29.62
N LEU A 417 -4.45 -49.27 -30.48
CA LEU A 417 -5.77 -48.81 -30.93
C LEU A 417 -6.80 -48.84 -29.79
N GLU A 418 -6.89 -49.94 -29.03
CA GLU A 418 -7.77 -50.04 -27.86
C GLU A 418 -7.46 -48.99 -26.78
N THR A 419 -6.17 -48.74 -26.53
CA THR A 419 -5.75 -47.70 -25.58
C THR A 419 -6.00 -46.29 -26.13
N LEU A 420 -5.95 -46.07 -27.45
CA LEU A 420 -6.36 -44.81 -28.07
C LEU A 420 -7.89 -44.61 -28.04
N GLU A 421 -8.69 -45.66 -28.23
CA GLU A 421 -10.14 -45.63 -28.09
C GLU A 421 -10.58 -45.26 -26.67
N THR A 422 -10.00 -45.92 -25.65
CA THR A 422 -10.31 -45.63 -24.24
C THR A 422 -9.90 -44.20 -23.86
N ILE A 423 -8.72 -43.74 -24.28
CA ILE A 423 -8.32 -42.32 -24.18
C ILE A 423 -9.36 -41.40 -24.84
N SER A 424 -9.84 -41.75 -26.04
CA SER A 424 -10.81 -40.93 -26.78
C SER A 424 -12.16 -40.85 -26.07
N LYS A 425 -12.66 -41.97 -25.54
CA LYS A 425 -13.87 -42.04 -24.71
C LYS A 425 -13.75 -41.15 -23.46
N HIS A 426 -12.60 -41.19 -22.76
CA HIS A 426 -12.31 -40.30 -21.62
C HIS A 426 -12.18 -38.82 -21.97
N ARG A 427 -11.54 -38.48 -23.10
CA ARG A 427 -11.42 -37.09 -23.59
C ARG A 427 -12.77 -36.51 -23.98
N LEU A 428 -13.63 -37.30 -24.63
CA LEU A 428 -15.01 -36.91 -24.93
C LEU A 428 -15.79 -36.64 -23.64
N GLU A 429 -15.69 -37.51 -22.62
CA GLU A 429 -16.43 -37.31 -21.36
C GLU A 429 -15.90 -36.13 -20.52
N GLN A 430 -14.59 -35.87 -20.56
CA GLN A 430 -14.03 -34.62 -20.03
C GLN A 430 -14.55 -33.38 -20.78
N THR A 431 -14.71 -33.46 -22.10
CA THR A 431 -15.24 -32.37 -22.92
C THR A 431 -16.72 -32.11 -22.60
N LYS A 432 -17.55 -33.17 -22.50
CA LYS A 432 -18.95 -33.06 -22.07
C LYS A 432 -19.08 -32.47 -20.68
N SER A 433 -18.37 -33.03 -19.69
CA SER A 433 -18.44 -32.56 -18.29
C SER A 433 -17.85 -31.14 -18.11
N ALA A 434 -16.86 -30.74 -18.92
CA ALA A 434 -16.40 -29.35 -18.99
C ALA A 434 -17.46 -28.43 -19.61
N ALA A 435 -18.15 -28.85 -20.68
CA ALA A 435 -19.24 -28.09 -21.29
C ALA A 435 -20.45 -27.94 -20.33
N VAL A 436 -20.83 -28.98 -19.60
CA VAL A 436 -21.85 -28.91 -18.53
C VAL A 436 -21.42 -27.93 -17.44
N ARG A 437 -20.18 -28.01 -16.96
CA ARG A 437 -19.63 -27.04 -15.98
C ARG A 437 -19.57 -25.60 -16.51
N PHE A 438 -19.38 -25.41 -17.82
CA PHE A 438 -19.42 -24.10 -18.45
C PHE A 438 -20.84 -23.56 -18.55
N GLU A 439 -21.80 -24.38 -18.99
CA GLU A 439 -23.24 -24.03 -19.00
C GLU A 439 -23.77 -23.72 -17.60
N CYS A 440 -23.41 -24.49 -16.58
CA CYS A 440 -23.76 -24.18 -15.19
C CYS A 440 -23.23 -22.81 -14.71
N LYS A 441 -22.04 -22.39 -15.16
CA LYS A 441 -21.50 -21.04 -14.87
C LYS A 441 -22.22 -19.95 -15.67
N LYS A 442 -22.44 -20.20 -16.96
CA LYS A 442 -23.09 -19.30 -17.93
C LYS A 442 -24.57 -19.04 -17.59
N LYS A 443 -25.27 -20.02 -17.01
CA LYS A 443 -26.66 -19.92 -16.54
C LYS A 443 -26.86 -19.05 -15.29
N GLY A 444 -25.83 -18.36 -14.80
CA GLY A 444 -25.99 -17.16 -13.99
C GLY A 444 -25.64 -17.27 -12.52
N ILE A 445 -24.40 -17.67 -12.20
CA ILE A 445 -23.81 -17.41 -10.87
C ILE A 445 -22.56 -16.53 -11.02
N ILE A 446 -22.78 -15.32 -11.55
CA ILE A 446 -21.95 -14.18 -11.18
C ILE A 446 -22.62 -13.60 -9.92
N PRO A 447 -22.05 -13.77 -8.71
CA PRO A 447 -22.57 -13.06 -7.56
C PRO A 447 -22.40 -11.56 -7.82
N LYS A 448 -23.53 -10.84 -7.92
CA LYS A 448 -23.55 -9.44 -7.47
C LYS A 448 -22.93 -9.43 -6.06
N LYS A 449 -22.22 -8.35 -5.69
CA LYS A 449 -21.73 -8.18 -4.31
C LYS A 449 -22.85 -8.61 -3.35
N PRO A 450 -22.60 -9.53 -2.40
CA PRO A 450 -23.65 -10.04 -1.54
C PRO A 450 -24.33 -8.85 -0.85
N GLU A 451 -25.63 -8.70 -1.07
CA GLU A 451 -26.42 -7.69 -0.40
C GLU A 451 -26.66 -8.20 1.02
N ILE A 452 -25.79 -7.79 1.94
CA ILE A 452 -25.77 -8.26 3.32
C ILE A 452 -27.00 -7.69 4.06
N LYS A 453 -28.13 -8.40 3.95
CA LYS A 453 -29.46 -7.99 4.47
C LYS A 453 -29.61 -8.27 5.96
N ASP A 454 -28.59 -7.86 6.70
CA ASP A 454 -28.47 -7.97 8.13
C ASP A 454 -29.38 -6.91 8.78
N PRO A 455 -30.35 -7.26 9.65
CA PRO A 455 -31.28 -6.28 10.21
C PRO A 455 -30.56 -5.17 10.99
N LYS A 456 -29.45 -5.53 11.65
CA LYS A 456 -28.56 -4.63 12.38
C LYS A 456 -27.81 -3.65 11.46
N LEU A 457 -27.55 -3.99 10.19
CA LEU A 457 -27.04 -3.02 9.21
C LEU A 457 -28.13 -2.03 8.82
N LEU A 458 -29.34 -2.51 8.50
CA LEU A 458 -30.47 -1.67 8.10
C LEU A 458 -30.85 -0.66 9.19
N GLU A 459 -30.77 -1.04 10.47
CA GLU A 459 -30.91 -0.12 11.60
C GLU A 459 -29.82 0.97 11.64
N LEU A 460 -28.56 0.61 11.39
CA LEU A 460 -27.44 1.54 11.37
C LEU A 460 -27.51 2.49 10.16
N GLU A 461 -27.99 2.03 9.01
CA GLU A 461 -28.22 2.88 7.84
C GLU A 461 -29.35 3.90 8.09
N LYS A 462 -30.49 3.46 8.66
CA LYS A 462 -31.58 4.38 9.07
C LYS A 462 -31.10 5.45 10.05
N LYS A 463 -30.42 5.06 11.14
CA LYS A 463 -29.85 6.00 12.12
C LYS A 463 -28.88 6.99 11.48
N LEU A 464 -28.08 6.54 10.52
CA LEU A 464 -27.14 7.37 9.77
C LEU A 464 -27.84 8.36 8.82
N GLU A 465 -28.96 7.98 8.20
CA GLU A 465 -29.79 8.88 7.43
C GLU A 465 -30.51 9.91 8.31
N GLU A 466 -31.03 9.50 9.47
CA GLU A 466 -31.58 10.40 10.48
C GLU A 466 -30.57 11.45 10.94
N ARG A 467 -29.34 11.07 11.29
CA ARG A 467 -28.26 12.01 11.65
C ARG A 467 -27.91 12.97 10.51
N LYS A 468 -27.87 12.50 9.26
CA LYS A 468 -27.66 13.37 8.07
C LYS A 468 -28.80 14.36 7.86
N LEU A 469 -30.04 13.94 8.09
CA LEU A 469 -31.22 14.80 7.98
C LEU A 469 -31.26 15.84 9.11
N GLN A 470 -30.85 15.48 10.34
CA GLN A 470 -30.60 16.43 11.44
C GLN A 470 -29.58 17.50 11.00
N ARG A 471 -28.39 17.07 10.54
CA ARG A 471 -27.33 17.97 10.06
C ARG A 471 -27.81 18.89 8.94
N LYS A 472 -28.57 18.38 7.97
CA LYS A 472 -29.12 19.18 6.86
C LYS A 472 -30.10 20.24 7.37
N LYS A 473 -31.01 19.89 8.30
CA LYS A 473 -31.95 20.83 8.93
C LYS A 473 -31.22 21.91 9.73
N GLU A 474 -30.15 21.57 10.45
CA GLU A 474 -29.30 22.55 11.17
C GLU A 474 -28.54 23.47 10.23
N GLN A 475 -27.95 22.94 9.16
CA GLN A 475 -27.31 23.76 8.12
C GLN A 475 -28.30 24.71 7.45
N GLU A 476 -29.54 24.27 7.23
CA GLU A 476 -30.63 25.11 6.71
C GLU A 476 -31.03 26.21 7.70
N LYS A 477 -31.15 25.91 9.02
CA LYS A 477 -31.35 26.91 10.08
C LYS A 477 -30.19 27.92 10.18
N LEU A 478 -28.95 27.47 10.02
CA LEU A 478 -27.75 28.30 10.12
C LEU A 478 -27.48 29.13 8.85
N LYS A 479 -28.14 28.81 7.73
CA LYS A 479 -27.99 29.50 6.44
C LYS A 479 -28.74 30.83 6.43
N VAL A 480 -28.16 31.83 7.10
CA VAL A 480 -28.59 33.24 6.99
C VAL A 480 -28.60 33.63 5.51
N VAL A 481 -29.79 33.86 4.95
CA VAL A 481 -29.94 34.35 3.58
C VAL A 481 -29.61 35.85 3.60
N PRO A 482 -28.54 36.31 2.92
CA PRO A 482 -28.23 37.74 2.85
C PRO A 482 -29.35 38.48 2.10
N SER A 483 -29.73 39.66 2.58
CA SER A 483 -30.74 40.49 1.94
C SER A 483 -30.40 40.74 0.47
N LYS A 484 -31.42 40.72 -0.41
CA LYS A 484 -31.25 41.04 -1.84
C LYS A 484 -30.53 42.39 -2.05
N GLN A 485 -30.73 43.34 -1.12
CA GLN A 485 -30.04 44.64 -1.14
C GLN A 485 -28.54 44.53 -0.88
N SER A 486 -28.09 43.77 0.14
CA SER A 486 -26.65 43.63 0.43
C SER A 486 -25.93 42.75 -0.60
N VAL A 487 -26.62 41.77 -1.19
CA VAL A 487 -26.12 41.02 -2.35
C VAL A 487 -25.93 41.93 -3.58
N ASN A 488 -26.83 42.89 -3.79
CA ASN A 488 -26.71 43.83 -4.91
C ASN A 488 -25.64 44.91 -4.65
N GLN A 489 -25.52 45.43 -3.42
CA GLN A 489 -24.44 46.34 -3.02
C GLN A 489 -23.06 45.68 -3.17
N THR A 490 -22.87 44.46 -2.66
CA THR A 490 -21.59 43.75 -2.79
C THR A 490 -21.23 43.45 -4.24
N LYS A 491 -22.20 43.05 -5.08
CA LYS A 491 -21.98 42.93 -6.53
C LYS A 491 -21.60 44.27 -7.18
N SER A 492 -22.25 45.37 -6.81
CA SER A 492 -21.93 46.71 -7.31
C SER A 492 -20.50 47.11 -6.96
N LEU A 493 -20.09 46.93 -5.70
CA LEU A 493 -18.74 47.21 -5.22
C LEU A 493 -17.68 46.33 -5.90
N ILE A 494 -17.98 45.05 -6.16
CA ILE A 494 -17.09 44.14 -6.92
C ILE A 494 -16.94 44.63 -8.37
N ASN A 495 -18.02 45.07 -9.01
CA ASN A 495 -17.98 45.58 -10.39
C ASN A 495 -17.25 46.94 -10.46
N GLN A 496 -17.46 47.84 -9.51
CA GLN A 496 -16.71 49.09 -9.39
C GLN A 496 -15.22 48.83 -9.17
N LYS A 497 -14.85 47.93 -8.25
CA LYS A 497 -13.45 47.52 -8.04
C LYS A 497 -12.82 46.96 -9.31
N ARG A 498 -13.55 46.12 -10.07
CA ARG A 498 -13.07 45.61 -11.35
C ARG A 498 -12.88 46.73 -12.38
N GLY A 499 -13.81 47.66 -12.51
CA GLY A 499 -13.68 48.81 -13.42
C GLY A 499 -12.49 49.72 -13.09
N LEU A 500 -12.20 49.90 -11.79
CA LEU A 500 -11.01 50.62 -11.33
C LEU A 500 -9.73 49.84 -11.62
N GLU A 501 -9.72 48.53 -11.43
CA GLU A 501 -8.60 47.65 -11.79
C GLU A 501 -8.35 47.65 -13.31
N GLU A 502 -9.38 47.49 -14.13
CA GLU A 502 -9.30 47.59 -15.60
C GLU A 502 -8.78 48.96 -16.06
N SER A 503 -9.19 50.05 -15.41
CA SER A 503 -8.69 51.40 -15.73
C SER A 503 -7.21 51.55 -15.39
N ARG A 504 -6.80 51.07 -14.20
CA ARG A 504 -5.38 51.04 -13.77
C ARG A 504 -4.52 50.19 -14.71
N TRP A 505 -5.04 49.05 -15.18
CA TRP A 505 -4.32 48.21 -16.16
C TRP A 505 -4.12 48.96 -17.49
N ARG A 506 -5.14 49.65 -18.02
CA ARG A 506 -4.99 50.48 -19.22
C ARG A 506 -4.01 51.63 -19.05
N GLU A 507 -3.92 52.25 -17.87
CA GLU A 507 -2.90 53.27 -17.58
C GLU A 507 -1.48 52.68 -17.54
N LEU A 508 -1.31 51.47 -17.01
CA LEU A 508 -0.05 50.73 -17.05
C LEU A 508 0.34 50.32 -18.48
N GLU A 509 -0.61 49.84 -19.28
CA GLU A 509 -0.40 49.54 -20.71
C GLU A 509 -0.02 50.81 -21.50
N MET A 510 -0.76 51.91 -21.33
CA MET A 510 -0.48 53.19 -22.00
C MET A 510 0.85 53.82 -21.57
N THR A 511 1.31 53.60 -20.33
CA THR A 511 2.63 54.06 -19.89
C THR A 511 3.75 53.15 -20.40
N GLN A 512 3.56 51.84 -20.47
CA GLN A 512 4.48 50.92 -21.15
C GLN A 512 4.57 51.21 -22.64
N GLU A 513 3.45 51.48 -23.33
CA GLU A 513 3.46 51.90 -24.74
C GLU A 513 4.24 53.20 -24.95
N ARG A 514 4.05 54.21 -24.09
CA ARG A 514 4.81 55.47 -24.16
C ARG A 514 6.30 55.23 -23.94
N ALA A 515 6.68 54.38 -22.97
CA ALA A 515 8.07 54.00 -22.75
C ALA A 515 8.67 53.24 -23.96
N ALA A 516 7.93 52.29 -24.53
CA ALA A 516 8.35 51.53 -25.70
C ALA A 516 8.51 52.43 -26.95
N ARG A 517 7.60 53.38 -27.17
CA ARG A 517 7.71 54.39 -28.23
C ARG A 517 8.92 55.32 -28.04
N LEU A 518 9.24 55.71 -26.80
CA LEU A 518 10.44 56.51 -26.49
C LEU A 518 11.74 55.74 -26.73
N VAL A 519 11.79 54.44 -26.38
CA VAL A 519 12.95 53.57 -26.65
C VAL A 519 13.09 53.30 -28.15
N GLY A 520 12.00 52.99 -28.86
CA GLY A 520 11.99 52.77 -30.30
C GLY A 520 12.29 54.03 -31.13
N GLY A 521 11.96 55.21 -30.60
CA GLY A 521 12.26 56.51 -31.21
C GLY A 521 13.73 56.95 -31.14
N GLY A 522 14.65 56.07 -30.73
CA GLY A 522 16.09 56.34 -30.78
C GLY A 522 16.67 57.16 -29.62
N ALA A 523 15.90 57.43 -28.57
CA ALA A 523 16.32 58.25 -27.41
C ALA A 523 17.33 57.56 -26.45
N VAL A 524 18.18 56.66 -26.96
CA VAL A 524 19.00 55.68 -26.21
C VAL A 524 20.28 56.30 -25.61
N LYS A 525 20.32 57.61 -25.34
CA LYS A 525 21.51 58.31 -24.79
C LYS A 525 21.22 59.33 -23.67
N SER A 526 19.97 59.50 -23.22
CA SER A 526 19.68 60.37 -22.06
C SER A 526 19.53 59.57 -20.77
N HIS A 527 20.23 60.00 -19.72
CA HIS A 527 20.23 59.34 -18.41
C HIS A 527 18.85 59.42 -17.71
N SER A 528 18.02 60.39 -18.10
CA SER A 528 16.63 60.56 -17.66
C SER A 528 15.67 59.51 -18.23
N ALA A 529 15.79 59.16 -19.52
CA ALA A 529 14.94 58.14 -20.14
C ALA A 529 15.13 56.76 -19.48
N SER A 530 16.38 56.39 -19.16
CA SER A 530 16.71 55.15 -18.45
C SER A 530 16.10 55.10 -17.04
N ARG A 531 16.09 56.23 -16.29
CA ARG A 531 15.44 56.30 -14.97
C ARG A 531 13.92 56.14 -15.05
N LEU A 532 13.27 56.72 -16.05
CA LEU A 532 11.82 56.58 -16.24
C LEU A 532 11.44 55.12 -16.58
N ALA A 533 12.20 54.46 -17.46
CA ALA A 533 12.01 53.04 -17.78
C ALA A 533 12.19 52.13 -16.54
N ALA A 534 13.23 52.37 -15.73
CA ALA A 534 13.45 51.67 -14.47
C ALA A 534 12.32 51.89 -13.46
N SER A 535 11.81 53.13 -13.34
CA SER A 535 10.69 53.46 -12.46
C SER A 535 9.40 52.73 -12.83
N SER A 536 9.11 52.56 -14.13
CA SER A 536 7.93 51.82 -14.58
C SER A 536 8.02 50.31 -14.32
N ALA A 537 9.22 49.72 -14.35
CA ALA A 537 9.40 48.30 -14.03
C ALA A 537 9.13 47.97 -12.55
N ILE A 538 9.47 48.90 -11.64
CA ILE A 538 9.28 48.73 -10.18
C ILE A 538 7.78 48.79 -9.78
N MET A 539 6.96 49.52 -10.54
CA MET A 539 5.51 49.66 -10.29
C MET A 539 4.66 48.48 -10.83
N ALA A 540 5.29 47.48 -11.44
CA ALA A 540 4.64 46.31 -12.05
C ALA A 540 4.86 45.00 -11.26
N SER A 541 5.40 45.09 -10.03
CA SER A 541 5.58 43.99 -9.07
C SER A 541 4.70 44.18 -7.83
#